data_AF-A0A026WGP9-F1
#
_entry.id   AF-A0A026WGP9-F1
#
_cell.length_a   1.000
_cell.length_b   1.000
_cell.length_c   1.000
_cell.angle_alpha   90.00
_cell.angle_beta   90.00
_cell.angle_gamma   90.00
#
_symmetry.space_group_name_H-M   'P 1'
#
loop_
_entity.id
_entity.type
_entity.pdbx_description
1 polymer ?
#
loop_
_entity_poly.entity_id
_entity_poly.type
_entity_poly.pdbx_seq_one_letter_code
_entity_poly.pdbx_strand_id
1 'polypeptide(L)'
;MKKMISLKDSRIKPEQRLPSKKAPKEDKAKIKITETPQQSSALFFQYNMQLGPPYHILVDTNFINFSIKNKLDIVQSMMECLYAKCTPYITDCVMGELEKLGQKYKLALKIIRDPRFERLKCLHKGTYADDCIVNRVTQVSAAYNFLNITIQVLVSHSDDINPF
;
A
#
# COMPACT_ATOMS: atom_id res chain seq x y z
N MET A 1 40.39 -30.51 -8.06
CA MET A 1 38.96 -30.33 -7.69
C MET A 1 38.85 -29.90 -6.24
N LYS A 2 38.14 -28.80 -5.95
CA LYS A 2 37.87 -28.33 -4.58
C LYS A 2 36.89 -29.32 -3.93
N LYS A 3 37.26 -29.94 -2.80
CA LYS A 3 36.39 -30.90 -2.09
C LYS A 3 35.24 -30.15 -1.44
N MET A 4 34.03 -30.27 -1.97
CA MET A 4 32.80 -29.77 -1.34
C MET A 4 32.33 -30.73 -0.25
N ILE A 5 31.88 -30.19 0.87
CA ILE A 5 31.34 -30.96 1.99
C ILE A 5 29.99 -31.58 1.60
N SER A 6 29.78 -32.83 1.98
CA SER A 6 28.52 -33.56 1.75
C SER A 6 27.40 -33.01 2.64
N LEU A 7 26.19 -32.89 2.12
CA LEU A 7 24.97 -32.45 2.84
C LEU A 7 24.63 -33.29 4.09
N LYS A 8 25.24 -34.48 4.23
CA LYS A 8 25.04 -35.42 5.35
C LYS A 8 26.18 -35.39 6.38
N ASP A 9 27.15 -34.49 6.24
CA ASP A 9 28.30 -34.40 7.16
C ASP A 9 27.83 -33.97 8.57
N SER A 10 28.34 -34.65 9.59
CA SER A 10 28.00 -34.43 11.00
C SER A 10 28.43 -33.06 11.53
N ARG A 11 29.34 -32.36 10.82
CA ARG A 11 29.78 -31.00 11.15
C ARG A 11 28.82 -29.90 10.68
N ILE A 12 27.84 -30.23 9.83
CA ILE A 12 26.82 -29.27 9.39
C ILE A 12 25.77 -29.14 10.50
N LYS A 13 25.64 -27.92 11.05
CA LYS A 13 24.60 -27.57 12.03
C LYS A 13 23.21 -27.87 11.44
N PRO A 14 22.27 -28.42 12.24
CA PRO A 14 20.95 -28.85 11.75
C PRO A 14 20.14 -27.71 11.10
N GLU A 15 20.38 -26.46 11.50
CA GLU A 15 19.75 -25.25 10.94
C GLU A 15 20.16 -24.96 9.48
N GLN A 16 21.36 -25.38 9.08
CA GLN A 16 21.88 -25.22 7.71
C GLN A 16 21.59 -26.41 6.81
N ARG A 17 21.03 -27.49 7.38
CA ARG A 17 20.50 -28.60 6.58
C ARG A 17 19.20 -28.12 5.97
N LEU A 18 19.28 -27.63 4.72
CA LEU A 18 18.10 -27.38 3.90
C LEU A 18 17.14 -28.57 4.08
N PRO A 19 15.92 -28.36 4.61
CA PRO A 19 15.00 -29.46 4.76
C PRO A 19 14.71 -29.99 3.35
N SER A 20 14.94 -31.28 3.14
CA SER A 20 14.39 -31.97 1.98
C SER A 20 12.89 -31.71 1.99
N LYS A 21 12.38 -30.91 1.03
CA LYS A 21 10.94 -30.80 0.73
C LYS A 21 10.45 -32.17 0.27
N LYS A 22 10.26 -33.10 1.20
CA LYS A 22 9.18 -34.09 1.10
C LYS A 22 8.05 -33.43 1.86
N ALA A 23 7.18 -32.74 1.12
CA ALA A 23 5.90 -32.34 1.66
C ALA A 23 5.28 -33.59 2.33
N PRO A 24 4.85 -33.53 3.59
CA PRO A 24 4.02 -34.59 4.13
C PRO A 24 2.85 -34.77 3.17
N LYS A 25 2.58 -36.02 2.75
CA LYS A 25 1.41 -36.33 1.94
C LYS A 25 0.18 -35.91 2.75
N GLU A 26 -0.39 -34.76 2.44
CA GLU A 26 -1.57 -34.25 3.12
C GLU A 26 -2.71 -35.25 2.94
N ASP A 27 -3.34 -35.62 4.07
CA ASP A 27 -4.50 -36.49 4.09
C ASP A 27 -5.57 -35.97 3.12
N LYS A 28 -5.96 -36.79 2.14
CA LYS A 28 -6.93 -36.46 1.07
C LYS A 28 -8.35 -36.10 1.57
N ALA A 29 -8.57 -36.04 2.88
CA ALA A 29 -9.84 -35.72 3.53
C ALA A 29 -9.94 -34.27 4.03
N LYS A 30 -8.86 -33.47 3.99
CA LYS A 30 -8.97 -32.03 4.21
C LYS A 30 -9.53 -31.39 2.93
N ILE A 31 -10.72 -30.81 3.04
CA ILE A 31 -11.34 -29.98 2.01
C ILE A 31 -10.27 -29.00 1.51
N LYS A 32 -9.86 -29.13 0.24
CA LYS A 32 -8.95 -28.18 -0.40
C LYS A 32 -9.75 -26.89 -0.65
N ILE A 33 -9.81 -26.02 0.35
CA ILE A 33 -10.44 -24.71 0.24
C ILE A 33 -9.65 -23.94 -0.82
N THR A 34 -10.22 -23.82 -2.01
CA THR A 34 -9.65 -23.00 -3.07
C THR A 34 -10.24 -21.61 -2.88
N GLU A 35 -9.53 -20.77 -2.13
CA GLU A 35 -9.89 -19.37 -1.93
C GLU A 35 -9.77 -18.64 -3.27
N THR A 36 -10.89 -18.51 -3.96
CA THR A 36 -10.98 -17.67 -5.16
C THR A 36 -11.47 -16.30 -4.70
N PRO A 37 -10.74 -15.21 -4.97
CA PRO A 37 -11.20 -13.88 -4.60
C PRO A 37 -12.49 -13.56 -5.37
N GLN A 38 -13.57 -13.31 -4.63
CA GLN A 38 -14.83 -12.87 -5.22
C GLN A 38 -14.66 -11.40 -5.65
N GLN A 39 -15.08 -11.07 -6.87
CA GLN A 39 -15.09 -9.68 -7.34
C GLN A 39 -16.15 -8.87 -6.58
N SER A 40 -15.81 -7.64 -6.18
CA SER A 40 -16.75 -6.76 -5.48
C SER A 40 -17.96 -6.41 -6.34
N SER A 41 -19.13 -6.38 -5.71
CA SER A 41 -20.41 -5.98 -6.31
C SER A 41 -20.48 -4.50 -6.68
N ALA A 42 -19.55 -3.68 -6.19
CA ALA A 42 -19.46 -2.26 -6.52
C ALA A 42 -18.90 -1.99 -7.93
N LEU A 43 -18.23 -2.98 -8.52
CA LEU A 43 -17.68 -2.87 -9.87
C LEU A 43 -18.73 -3.31 -10.89
N PHE A 44 -19.23 -2.36 -11.69
CA PHE A 44 -19.89 -2.67 -12.95
C PHE A 44 -18.81 -2.80 -14.03
N PHE A 45 -18.47 -4.04 -14.39
CA PHE A 45 -17.27 -4.38 -15.16
C PHE A 45 -15.97 -3.89 -14.49
N GLN A 46 -15.48 -2.71 -14.87
CA GLN A 46 -14.29 -2.04 -14.32
C GLN A 46 -14.63 -0.67 -13.72
N TYR A 47 -15.89 -0.22 -13.83
CA TYR A 47 -16.33 1.07 -13.31
C TYR A 47 -16.88 0.90 -11.89
N ASN A 48 -16.30 1.64 -10.95
CA ASN A 48 -16.78 1.66 -9.57
C ASN A 48 -17.86 2.74 -9.43
N MET A 49 -19.13 2.33 -9.45
CA MET A 49 -20.28 3.24 -9.34
C MET A 49 -20.43 3.89 -7.97
N GLN A 50 -19.70 3.43 -6.96
CA GLN A 50 -19.74 4.00 -5.61
C GLN A 50 -18.80 5.20 -5.45
N LEU A 51 -17.95 5.49 -6.45
CA LEU A 51 -17.09 6.67 -6.41
C LEU A 51 -17.92 7.94 -6.61
N GLY A 52 -18.15 8.67 -5.52
CA GLY A 52 -18.81 9.96 -5.53
C GLY A 52 -18.28 10.90 -4.45
N PRO A 53 -18.55 12.22 -4.54
CA PRO A 53 -18.17 13.17 -3.50
C PRO A 53 -18.86 12.86 -2.16
N PRO A 54 -18.18 13.04 -1.01
CA PRO A 54 -16.79 13.48 -0.86
C PRO A 54 -15.76 12.39 -1.21
N TYR A 55 -14.71 12.78 -1.94
CA TYR A 55 -13.64 11.86 -2.30
C TYR A 55 -12.70 11.64 -1.13
N HIS A 56 -12.31 10.38 -0.95
CA HIS A 56 -11.37 9.94 0.06
C HIS A 56 -10.10 9.45 -0.65
N ILE A 57 -8.97 10.09 -0.37
CA ILE A 57 -7.75 9.92 -1.19
C ILE A 57 -6.61 9.51 -0.28
N LEU A 58 -6.00 8.35 -0.53
CA LEU A 58 -4.76 7.98 0.16
C LEU A 58 -3.60 8.77 -0.42
N VAL A 59 -2.78 9.33 0.46
CA VAL A 59 -1.60 10.11 0.10
C VAL A 59 -0.34 9.34 0.48
N ASP A 60 0.57 9.21 -0.49
CA ASP A 60 1.88 8.57 -0.32
C ASP A 60 3.02 9.59 -0.13
N THR A 61 4.16 9.12 0.37
CA THR A 61 5.39 9.89 0.58
C THR A 61 5.86 10.59 -0.70
N ASN A 62 5.80 9.92 -1.85
CA ASN A 62 6.26 10.49 -3.11
C ASN A 62 5.37 11.68 -3.53
N PHE A 63 4.06 11.55 -3.38
CA PHE A 63 3.13 12.63 -3.67
C PHE A 63 3.37 13.86 -2.79
N ILE A 64 3.62 13.67 -1.50
CA ILE A 64 3.94 14.75 -0.57
C ILE A 64 5.23 15.45 -0.98
N ASN A 65 6.27 14.68 -1.32
CA ASN A 65 7.56 15.21 -1.75
C ASN A 65 7.44 16.02 -3.04
N PHE A 66 6.67 15.52 -4.01
CA PHE A 66 6.40 16.22 -5.25
C PHE A 66 5.61 17.51 -5.03
N SER A 67 4.59 17.47 -4.17
CA SER A 67 3.78 18.64 -3.82
C SER A 67 4.61 19.74 -3.19
N ILE A 68 5.53 19.39 -2.28
CA ILE A 68 6.45 20.35 -1.66
C ILE A 68 7.42 20.94 -2.68
N LYS A 69 7.98 20.10 -3.57
CA LYS A 69 8.90 20.54 -4.61
C LYS A 69 8.26 21.56 -5.55
N ASN A 70 6.99 21.36 -5.90
CA ASN A 70 6.22 22.24 -6.77
C ASN A 70 5.45 23.34 -6.03
N LYS A 71 5.57 23.41 -4.69
CA LYS A 71 4.90 24.42 -3.85
C LYS A 71 3.36 24.39 -3.96
N LEU A 72 2.78 23.19 -4.08
CA LEU A 72 1.34 22.98 -4.17
C LEU A 72 0.74 22.74 -2.77
N ASP A 73 -0.42 23.35 -2.48
CA ASP A 73 -1.23 22.95 -1.32
C ASP A 73 -2.06 21.72 -1.69
N ILE A 74 -1.71 20.58 -1.07
CA ILE A 74 -2.26 19.26 -1.39
C ILE A 74 -3.80 19.26 -1.39
N VAL A 75 -4.42 19.81 -0.35
CA VAL A 75 -5.89 19.77 -0.17
C VAL A 75 -6.57 20.60 -1.25
N GLN A 76 -6.08 21.83 -1.45
CA GLN A 76 -6.65 22.76 -2.42
C GLN A 76 -6.47 22.24 -3.85
N SER A 77 -5.27 21.79 -4.21
CA SER A 77 -4.98 21.25 -5.54
C SER A 77 -5.80 19.98 -5.83
N MET A 78 -6.08 19.14 -4.83
CA MET A 78 -6.99 18.00 -5.00
C MET A 78 -8.43 18.44 -5.28
N MET A 79 -8.93 19.44 -4.54
CA MET A 79 -10.28 19.98 -4.75
C MET A 79 -10.44 20.66 -6.12
N GLU A 80 -9.42 21.40 -6.57
CA GLU A 80 -9.40 22.04 -7.90
C GLU A 80 -9.31 21.01 -9.03
N CYS A 81 -8.55 19.92 -8.83
CA CYS A 81 -8.42 18.85 -9.83
C CYS A 81 -9.71 18.04 -9.99
N LEU A 82 -10.37 17.69 -8.89
CA LEU A 82 -11.58 16.83 -8.90
C LEU A 82 -12.89 17.62 -8.90
N TYR A 83 -12.84 18.95 -8.80
CA TYR A 83 -14.01 19.83 -8.68
C TYR A 83 -15.01 19.40 -7.59
N ALA A 84 -14.51 18.83 -6.50
CA ALA A 84 -15.32 18.24 -5.45
C ALA A 84 -14.61 18.29 -4.09
N LYS A 85 -15.38 18.10 -3.01
CA LYS A 85 -14.82 17.98 -1.66
C LYS A 85 -13.94 16.74 -1.55
N CYS A 86 -12.69 16.93 -1.14
CA CYS A 86 -11.71 15.86 -0.97
C CYS A 86 -11.21 15.83 0.47
N THR A 87 -11.12 14.63 1.04
CA THR A 87 -10.52 14.37 2.35
C THR A 87 -9.27 13.49 2.15
N PRO A 88 -8.07 14.04 2.34
CA PRO A 88 -6.85 13.26 2.21
C PRO A 88 -6.60 12.41 3.46
N TYR A 89 -6.23 11.15 3.24
CA TYR A 89 -5.90 10.17 4.24
C TYR A 89 -4.41 9.84 4.22
N ILE A 90 -3.80 9.79 5.39
CA ILE A 90 -2.40 9.40 5.56
C ILE A 90 -2.33 8.19 6.46
N THR A 91 -1.60 7.17 6.02
CA THR A 91 -1.37 5.95 6.78
C THR A 91 -0.21 6.11 7.77
N ASP A 92 -0.26 5.35 8.87
CA ASP A 92 0.83 5.33 9.85
C ASP A 92 2.19 4.94 9.24
N CYS A 93 2.19 4.08 8.22
CA CYS A 93 3.42 3.67 7.53
C CYS A 93 4.06 4.80 6.74
N VAL A 94 3.28 5.59 5.98
CA VAL A 94 3.76 6.78 5.25
C VAL A 94 4.33 7.80 6.23
N MET A 95 3.66 8.01 7.36
CA MET A 95 4.19 8.88 8.42
C MET A 95 5.52 8.35 8.98
N GLY A 96 5.62 7.04 9.24
CA GLY A 96 6.85 6.40 9.69
C GLY A 96 7.99 6.44 8.69
N GLU A 97 7.72 6.37 7.39
CA GLU A 97 8.74 6.55 6.34
C GLU A 97 9.28 7.98 6.31
N LEU A 98 8.40 8.99 6.38
CA LEU A 98 8.82 10.38 6.43
C LEU A 98 9.63 10.69 7.69
N GLU A 99 9.30 10.08 8.83
CA GLU A 99 10.09 10.21 10.07
C GLU A 99 11.49 9.60 9.93
N LYS A 100 11.62 8.47 9.22
CA LYS A 100 12.92 7.82 8.96
C LYS A 100 13.82 8.63 8.04
N LEU A 101 13.25 9.35 7.08
CA LEU A 101 14.01 10.22 6.16
C LEU A 101 14.62 11.45 6.87
N GLY A 102 14.23 11.70 8.12
CA GLY A 102 14.93 12.58 9.05
C GLY A 102 14.67 14.08 8.82
N GLN A 103 15.67 14.89 9.17
CA GLN A 103 15.54 16.36 9.27
C GLN A 103 15.15 17.05 7.96
N LYS A 104 15.52 16.47 6.81
CA LYS A 104 15.22 17.02 5.47
C LYS A 104 13.71 17.11 5.21
N TYR A 105 12.91 16.24 5.82
CA TYR A 105 11.47 16.13 5.60
C TYR A 105 10.64 16.72 6.75
N LYS A 106 11.24 17.56 7.60
CA LYS A 106 10.51 18.29 8.66
C LYS A 106 9.32 19.09 8.15
N LEU A 107 9.44 19.69 6.97
CA LEU A 107 8.34 20.42 6.34
C LEU A 107 7.20 19.47 5.95
N ALA A 108 7.52 18.33 5.34
CA ALA A 108 6.54 17.29 5.03
C ALA A 108 5.81 16.82 6.29
N LEU A 109 6.56 16.52 7.37
CA LEU A 109 5.99 16.14 8.66
C LEU A 109 5.05 17.20 9.25
N LYS A 110 5.29 18.49 8.99
CA LYS A 110 4.41 19.58 9.44
C LYS A 110 3.13 19.64 8.60
N ILE A 111 3.24 19.46 7.28
CA ILE A 111 2.10 19.48 6.35
C ILE A 111 1.16 18.32 6.64
N ILE A 112 1.68 17.10 6.79
CA ILE A 112 0.84 15.91 7.04
C ILE A 112 0.14 15.93 8.41
N ARG A 113 0.62 16.74 9.36
CA ARG A 113 0.02 16.91 10.69
C ARG A 113 -1.05 18.01 10.71
N ASP A 114 -1.33 18.63 9.57
CA ASP A 114 -2.42 19.58 9.41
C ASP A 114 -3.77 18.84 9.68
N PRO A 115 -4.69 19.42 10.47
CA PRO A 115 -5.98 18.81 10.79
C PRO A 115 -6.86 18.50 9.57
N ARG A 116 -6.56 19.07 8.39
CA ARG A 116 -7.25 18.73 7.13
C ARG A 116 -6.95 17.30 6.66
N PHE A 117 -5.87 16.67 7.15
CA PHE A 117 -5.55 15.27 6.86
C PHE A 117 -6.13 14.34 7.93
N GLU A 118 -6.77 13.27 7.48
CA GLU A 118 -7.23 12.21 8.37
C GLU A 118 -6.20 11.08 8.46
N ARG A 119 -5.94 10.59 9.67
CA ARG A 119 -4.92 9.58 9.92
C ARG A 119 -5.52 8.18 9.99
N LEU A 120 -5.03 7.27 9.15
CA LEU A 120 -5.42 5.87 9.14
C LEU A 120 -4.40 5.00 9.86
N LYS A 121 -4.89 4.23 10.85
CA LYS A 121 -4.04 3.30 11.59
C LYS A 121 -3.69 2.08 10.75
N CYS A 122 -2.45 1.65 10.86
CA CYS A 122 -1.94 0.46 10.18
C CYS A 122 -1.73 -0.70 11.15
N LEU A 123 -2.18 -1.89 10.78
CA LEU A 123 -2.04 -3.13 11.56
C LEU A 123 -1.10 -4.11 10.87
N HIS A 124 0.12 -3.66 10.58
CA HIS A 124 1.14 -4.52 9.99
C HIS A 124 2.51 -4.23 10.62
N LYS A 125 3.37 -5.24 10.60
CA LYS A 125 4.75 -5.10 11.11
C LYS A 125 5.60 -4.36 10.07
N GLY A 126 6.29 -3.31 10.49
CA GLY A 126 7.13 -2.50 9.61
C GLY A 126 6.41 -1.28 9.06
N THR A 127 7.12 -0.48 8.26
CA THR A 127 6.62 0.82 7.77
C THR A 127 6.63 0.89 6.24
N TYR A 128 6.65 -0.23 5.53
CA TYR A 128 6.70 -0.20 4.07
C TYR A 128 5.33 0.24 3.53
N ALA A 129 5.25 1.46 3.00
CA ALA A 129 3.98 2.09 2.63
C ALA A 129 3.34 1.43 1.41
N ASP A 130 4.12 1.02 0.41
CA ASP A 130 3.60 0.43 -0.83
C ASP A 130 2.74 -0.81 -0.54
N ASP A 131 3.28 -1.78 0.22
CA ASP A 131 2.57 -3.00 0.58
C ASP A 131 1.32 -2.69 1.39
N CYS A 132 1.37 -1.69 2.27
CA CYS A 132 0.20 -1.28 3.04
C CYS A 132 -0.92 -0.74 2.16
N ILE A 133 -0.56 0.16 1.24
CA ILE A 133 -1.51 0.81 0.33
C ILE A 133 -2.13 -0.24 -0.60
N VAL A 134 -1.31 -1.10 -1.21
CA VAL A 134 -1.79 -2.18 -2.09
C VAL A 134 -2.73 -3.12 -1.35
N ASN A 135 -2.36 -3.57 -0.14
CA ASN A 135 -3.22 -4.45 0.65
C ASN A 135 -4.53 -3.76 1.04
N ARG A 136 -4.50 -2.47 1.40
CA ARG A 136 -5.70 -1.71 1.76
C ARG A 136 -6.65 -1.53 0.56
N VAL A 137 -6.13 -1.19 -0.61
CA VAL A 137 -6.92 -1.07 -1.85
C VAL A 137 -7.48 -2.43 -2.29
N THR A 138 -6.68 -3.49 -2.19
CA THR A 138 -7.08 -4.85 -2.57
C THR A 138 -8.17 -5.40 -1.65
N GLN A 139 -8.07 -5.18 -0.32
CA GLN A 139 -9.10 -5.60 0.63
C GLN A 139 -10.45 -4.91 0.38
N VAL A 140 -10.43 -3.59 0.12
CA VAL A 140 -11.65 -2.84 -0.23
C VAL A 140 -12.26 -3.32 -1.55
N SER A 141 -11.44 -3.78 -2.49
CA SER A 141 -11.91 -4.33 -3.76
C SER A 141 -12.49 -5.75 -3.64
N ALA A 142 -12.26 -6.44 -2.52
CA ALA A 142 -12.69 -7.82 -2.28
C ALA A 142 -13.77 -7.96 -1.19
N ALA A 143 -13.82 -7.04 -0.22
CA ALA A 143 -14.75 -7.11 0.91
C ALA A 143 -15.12 -5.69 1.37
N TYR A 144 -16.38 -5.30 1.22
CA TYR A 144 -16.89 -4.08 1.86
C TYR A 144 -17.56 -4.41 3.19
N ASN A 145 -17.06 -3.82 4.28
CA ASN A 145 -17.81 -3.44 5.48
C ASN A 145 -16.91 -2.55 6.37
N PHE A 146 -16.65 -1.32 5.92
CA PHE A 146 -16.47 -0.06 6.67
C PHE A 146 -15.57 0.91 5.90
N LEU A 147 -16.09 2.12 5.70
CA LEU A 147 -15.44 3.35 5.23
C LEU A 147 -14.89 3.35 3.78
N ASN A 148 -15.67 4.01 2.92
CA ASN A 148 -15.19 5.04 2.00
C ASN A 148 -13.89 4.75 1.24
N ILE A 149 -14.09 4.22 0.03
CA ILE A 149 -13.44 4.64 -1.23
C ILE A 149 -11.96 4.99 -1.04
N THR A 150 -11.12 3.98 -1.19
CA THR A 150 -9.69 4.18 -1.42
C THR A 150 -9.50 4.45 -2.91
N ILE A 151 -9.48 5.71 -3.34
CA ILE A 151 -8.94 6.00 -4.68
C ILE A 151 -7.42 6.01 -4.56
N GLN A 152 -6.81 5.04 -5.24
CA GLN A 152 -5.44 5.10 -5.74
C GLN A 152 -5.38 6.22 -6.78
N VAL A 153 -5.22 7.48 -6.36
CA VAL A 153 -4.62 8.49 -7.26
C VAL A 153 -3.12 8.28 -7.14
N LEU A 154 -2.65 7.16 -7.69
CA LEU A 154 -1.29 7.11 -8.18
C LEU A 154 -1.30 8.10 -9.34
N VAL A 155 -0.77 9.30 -9.10
CA VAL A 155 -0.25 10.12 -10.19
C VAL A 155 0.94 9.35 -10.77
N SER A 156 0.63 8.31 -11.54
CA SER A 156 1.51 7.68 -12.51
C SER A 156 0.97 8.03 -13.91
N HIS A 157 0.66 9.31 -14.10
CA HIS A 157 0.59 9.99 -15.39
C HIS A 157 1.40 11.30 -15.27
N SER A 158 2.65 11.17 -14.81
CA SER A 158 3.66 12.20 -15.00
C SER A 158 4.35 12.07 -16.37
N ASP A 159 3.87 11.18 -17.25
CA ASP A 159 4.44 10.97 -18.58
C ASP A 159 3.65 11.64 -19.72
N ASP A 160 2.50 12.29 -19.44
CA ASP A 160 1.69 12.96 -20.47
C ASP A 160 1.29 14.41 -20.12
N ILE A 161 2.17 15.16 -19.43
CA ILE A 161 2.09 16.64 -19.48
C ILE A 161 2.98 17.09 -20.62
N ASN A 162 2.39 17.12 -21.82
CA ASN A 162 2.95 17.81 -22.98
C ASN A 162 3.29 19.26 -22.60
N PRO A 163 4.51 19.74 -22.82
CA PRO A 163 4.82 21.16 -22.74
C PRO A 163 4.38 21.82 -24.06
N PHE A 164 3.14 22.28 -24.10
CA PHE A 164 2.69 23.29 -25.05
C PHE A 164 1.99 24.43 -24.30
#